data_AF-A0AAE8MMF7-F1
#
_entry.id   AF-A0AAE8MMF7-F1
#
_cell.length_a   1.000
_cell.length_b   1.000
_cell.length_c   1.000
_cell.angle_alpha   90.00
_cell.angle_beta   90.00
_cell.angle_gamma   90.00
#
_symmetry.space_group_name_H-M   'P 1'
#
loop_
_entity.id
_entity.type
_entity.pdbx_description
1 polymer ?
#
loop_
_entity_poly.entity_id
_entity_poly.type
_entity_poly.pdbx_seq_one_letter_code
_entity_poly.pdbx_strand_id
1 'polypeptide(L)'
;MKLLSIASVALSLLGGSQAAKSPFFILTGDSTVATGGGWGDAVLNGTKKPGGGINLAKNGATTVSFRDQGLWDTALENVKSQKANHEAIVTIQFGHNDQKTLTLQQYSDNLSTMVGEVKKAGGTAIVITSLTRRKFKDGKVDESLAKERDAAITVANKAGVKYLDLNTASTKYVNAIGQENADKYNEIEGDRTHLNFSGKLVFGRIVADLLVEKRPDLARYISTNKKLSQLIKDGVYATGEE
;
A
#
# COMPACT_ATOMS: atom_id res chain seq x y z
N MET A 1 -20.49 -64.95 27.02
CA MET A 1 -19.98 -63.97 26.02
C MET A 1 -20.79 -62.69 26.12
N LYS A 2 -20.22 -61.62 26.68
CA LYS A 2 -20.83 -60.27 26.68
C LYS A 2 -20.41 -59.56 25.39
N LEU A 3 -21.36 -59.30 24.50
CA LEU A 3 -21.17 -58.47 23.31
C LEU A 3 -21.15 -57.00 23.75
N LEU A 4 -20.00 -56.34 23.66
CA LEU A 4 -19.91 -54.89 23.78
C LEU A 4 -20.34 -54.26 22.46
N SER A 5 -21.42 -53.48 22.50
CA SER A 5 -21.86 -52.64 21.40
C SER A 5 -20.98 -51.39 21.36
N ILE A 6 -20.17 -51.23 20.32
CA ILE A 6 -19.40 -50.01 20.06
C ILE A 6 -20.27 -49.08 19.22
N ALA A 7 -20.89 -48.10 19.87
CA ALA A 7 -21.55 -47.00 19.18
C ALA A 7 -20.48 -46.04 18.62
N SER A 8 -20.34 -46.02 17.29
CA SER A 8 -19.47 -45.06 16.60
C SER A 8 -20.23 -43.74 16.44
N VAL A 9 -19.85 -42.72 17.21
CA VAL A 9 -20.33 -41.34 17.02
C VAL A 9 -19.51 -40.72 15.90
N ALA A 10 -20.09 -40.61 14.71
CA ALA A 10 -19.53 -39.80 13.63
C ALA A 10 -19.87 -38.33 13.89
N LEU A 11 -18.89 -37.54 14.35
CA LEU A 11 -19.03 -36.10 14.50
C LEU A 11 -18.83 -35.43 13.13
N SER A 12 -19.93 -35.15 12.45
CA SER A 12 -19.93 -34.40 11.19
C SER A 12 -19.61 -32.93 11.45
N LEU A 13 -18.33 -32.56 11.32
CA LEU A 13 -17.87 -31.18 11.25
C LEU A 13 -18.23 -30.58 9.88
N LEU A 14 -19.48 -30.19 9.70
CA LEU A 14 -19.88 -29.27 8.63
C LEU A 14 -19.50 -27.84 9.04
N GLY A 15 -18.20 -27.57 9.09
CA GLY A 15 -17.69 -26.21 9.10
C GLY A 15 -17.86 -25.62 7.71
N GLY A 16 -18.99 -24.97 7.45
CA GLY A 16 -19.21 -24.22 6.22
C GLY A 16 -18.07 -23.21 6.04
N SER A 17 -17.26 -23.38 4.99
CA SER A 17 -16.31 -22.37 4.56
C SER A 17 -17.09 -21.10 4.23
N GLN A 18 -17.04 -20.12 5.11
CA GLN A 18 -17.54 -18.80 4.77
C GLN A 18 -16.68 -18.28 3.62
N ALA A 19 -17.32 -17.96 2.49
CA ALA A 19 -16.62 -17.44 1.32
C ALA A 19 -15.78 -16.22 1.72
N ALA A 20 -14.52 -16.19 1.28
CA ALA A 20 -13.60 -15.09 1.59
C ALA A 20 -14.22 -13.75 1.17
N LYS A 21 -14.28 -12.79 2.10
CA LYS A 21 -14.84 -11.46 1.86
C LYS A 21 -14.05 -10.75 0.76
N SER A 22 -14.73 -9.94 -0.03
CA SER A 22 -14.05 -9.08 -1.02
C SER A 22 -13.31 -7.92 -0.35
N PRO A 23 -12.21 -7.42 -0.91
CA PRO A 23 -11.44 -6.35 -0.29
C PRO A 23 -12.14 -5.01 -0.42
N PHE A 24 -12.06 -4.20 0.64
CA PHE A 24 -12.33 -2.78 0.59
C PHE A 24 -11.08 -2.03 1.06
N PHE A 25 -10.39 -1.37 0.13
CA PHE A 25 -9.16 -0.64 0.40
C PHE A 25 -9.44 0.73 1.01
N ILE A 26 -8.75 1.08 2.08
CA ILE A 26 -8.79 2.39 2.72
C ILE A 26 -7.36 2.93 2.64
N LEU A 27 -7.09 3.78 1.65
CA LEU A 27 -5.75 4.28 1.42
C LEU A 27 -5.47 5.47 2.32
N THR A 28 -4.44 5.37 3.15
CA THR A 28 -3.97 6.46 4.03
C THR A 28 -2.52 6.80 3.70
N GLY A 29 -2.20 8.09 3.70
CA GLY A 29 -0.85 8.56 3.38
C GLY A 29 -0.75 10.04 3.04
N ASP A 30 0.39 10.41 2.50
CA ASP A 30 0.72 11.78 2.08
C ASP A 30 0.31 12.09 0.62
N SER A 31 0.86 13.18 0.06
CA SER A 31 0.58 13.61 -1.31
C SER A 31 0.94 12.58 -2.38
N THR A 32 1.83 11.64 -2.09
CA THR A 32 2.23 10.58 -3.03
C THR A 32 1.23 9.41 -3.07
N VAL A 33 0.18 9.46 -2.25
CA VAL A 33 -0.99 8.56 -2.32
C VAL A 33 -2.26 9.32 -2.75
N ALA A 34 -2.39 10.59 -2.38
CA ALA A 34 -3.61 11.41 -2.56
C ALA A 34 -4.03 11.65 -4.03
N THR A 35 -5.33 11.93 -4.25
CA THR A 35 -6.03 12.12 -5.55
C THR A 35 -5.40 13.13 -6.52
N GLY A 36 -4.55 14.05 -6.06
CA GLY A 36 -3.92 15.06 -6.92
C GLY A 36 -2.53 14.68 -7.47
N GLY A 37 -1.72 13.94 -6.72
CA GLY A 37 -0.28 13.76 -7.02
C GLY A 37 0.28 12.38 -6.68
N GLY A 38 -0.61 11.45 -6.32
CA GLY A 38 -0.26 10.15 -5.79
C GLY A 38 -0.82 8.97 -6.58
N TRP A 39 -0.24 7.81 -6.34
CA TRP A 39 -0.59 6.57 -7.03
C TRP A 39 -1.96 5.99 -6.61
N GLY A 40 -2.54 6.46 -5.50
CA GLY A 40 -3.66 5.80 -4.82
C GLY A 40 -4.88 5.55 -5.72
N ASP A 41 -5.31 6.57 -6.45
CA ASP A 41 -6.51 6.46 -7.30
C ASP A 41 -6.29 5.53 -8.49
N ALA A 42 -5.05 5.41 -8.99
CA ALA A 42 -4.74 4.43 -10.03
C ALA A 42 -4.95 2.99 -9.54
N VAL A 43 -4.61 2.69 -8.27
CA VAL A 43 -4.88 1.38 -7.66
C VAL A 43 -6.38 1.16 -7.44
N LEU A 44 -7.10 2.16 -6.94
CA LEU A 44 -8.55 2.04 -6.71
C LEU A 44 -9.33 1.87 -8.02
N ASN A 45 -9.00 2.63 -9.06
CA ASN A 45 -9.60 2.50 -10.40
C ASN A 45 -9.30 1.12 -11.01
N GLY A 46 -8.17 0.52 -10.65
CA GLY A 46 -7.82 -0.84 -11.03
C GLY A 46 -8.58 -1.94 -10.27
N THR A 47 -9.40 -1.62 -9.27
CA THR A 47 -10.09 -2.63 -8.44
C THR A 47 -11.39 -3.12 -9.08
N LYS A 48 -11.59 -4.44 -9.13
CA LYS A 48 -12.76 -5.10 -9.72
C LYS A 48 -13.81 -5.42 -8.67
N LYS A 49 -15.09 -5.26 -9.04
CA LYS A 49 -16.24 -5.66 -8.20
C LYS A 49 -16.23 -7.16 -7.91
N PRO A 50 -16.70 -7.60 -6.72
CA PRO A 50 -17.28 -6.79 -5.64
C PRO A 50 -16.27 -6.02 -4.76
N GLY A 51 -14.98 -6.02 -5.07
CA GLY A 51 -13.99 -5.18 -4.37
C GLY A 51 -14.15 -3.69 -4.67
N GLY A 52 -13.46 -2.86 -3.89
CA GLY A 52 -13.41 -1.41 -4.08
C GLY A 52 -12.54 -0.73 -3.03
N GLY A 53 -12.74 0.57 -2.84
CA GLY A 53 -12.07 1.31 -1.78
C GLY A 53 -12.30 2.81 -1.82
N ILE A 54 -11.61 3.50 -0.92
CA ILE A 54 -11.59 4.96 -0.77
C ILE A 54 -10.14 5.43 -0.59
N ASN A 55 -9.85 6.62 -1.11
CA ASN A 55 -8.58 7.29 -0.90
C ASN A 55 -8.76 8.42 0.12
N LEU A 56 -8.20 8.24 1.32
CA LEU A 56 -8.22 9.23 2.39
C LEU A 56 -6.89 9.96 2.53
N ALA A 57 -5.90 9.66 1.68
CA ALA A 57 -4.59 10.29 1.74
C ALA A 57 -4.68 11.80 1.49
N LYS A 58 -3.77 12.55 2.11
CA LYS A 58 -3.83 14.01 2.15
C LYS A 58 -2.49 14.64 1.83
N ASN A 59 -2.52 15.63 0.95
CA ASN A 59 -1.33 16.41 0.60
C ASN A 59 -0.69 17.05 1.83
N GLY A 60 0.63 16.89 1.97
CA GLY A 60 1.40 17.46 3.09
C GLY A 60 1.23 16.74 4.43
N ALA A 61 0.46 15.65 4.49
CA ALA A 61 0.24 14.94 5.74
C ALA A 61 1.53 14.29 6.27
N THR A 62 1.70 14.34 7.59
CA THR A 62 2.57 13.47 8.40
C THR A 62 1.69 12.49 9.17
N THR A 63 2.27 11.49 9.83
CA THR A 63 1.49 10.60 10.72
C THR A 63 0.78 11.38 11.84
N VAL A 64 1.34 12.53 12.25
CA VAL A 64 0.78 13.40 13.30
C VAL A 64 -0.36 14.25 12.72
N SER A 65 -0.10 15.02 11.67
CA SER A 65 -1.11 15.94 11.14
C SER A 65 -2.31 15.22 10.53
N PHE A 66 -2.13 13.98 10.04
CA PHE A 66 -3.23 13.13 9.58
C PHE A 66 -4.19 12.75 10.70
N ARG A 67 -3.67 12.55 11.93
CA ARG A 67 -4.49 12.32 13.12
C ARG A 67 -5.15 13.60 13.61
N ASP A 68 -4.38 14.68 13.73
CA ASP A 68 -4.88 15.96 14.23
C ASP A 68 -6.03 16.52 13.38
N GLN A 69 -6.05 16.19 12.08
CA GLN A 69 -7.13 16.56 11.15
C GLN A 69 -8.33 15.59 11.15
N GLY A 70 -8.35 14.56 12.01
CA GLY A 70 -9.44 13.58 12.09
C GLY A 70 -9.51 12.57 10.93
N LEU A 71 -8.54 12.58 10.01
CA LEU A 71 -8.52 11.68 8.86
C LEU A 71 -8.23 10.23 9.28
N TRP A 72 -7.43 10.05 10.33
CA TRP A 72 -7.20 8.73 10.89
C TRP A 72 -8.45 8.12 11.54
N ASP A 73 -9.20 8.92 12.30
CA ASP A 73 -10.48 8.47 12.89
C ASP A 73 -11.48 8.09 11.80
N THR A 74 -11.57 8.91 10.73
CA THR A 74 -12.36 8.61 9.53
C THR A 74 -11.96 7.26 8.91
N ALA A 75 -10.65 6.95 8.84
CA ALA A 75 -10.17 5.67 8.33
C ALA A 75 -10.63 4.49 9.21
N LEU A 76 -10.54 4.62 10.54
CA LEU A 76 -10.98 3.59 11.48
C LEU A 76 -12.51 3.41 11.48
N GLU A 77 -13.28 4.47 11.27
CA GLU A 77 -14.73 4.39 11.07
C GLU A 77 -15.08 3.61 9.80
N ASN A 78 -14.34 3.84 8.71
CA ASN A 78 -14.49 3.05 7.49
C ASN A 78 -14.12 1.58 7.71
N VAL A 79 -13.11 1.26 8.51
CA VAL A 79 -12.83 -0.14 8.89
C VAL A 79 -14.05 -0.76 9.57
N LYS A 80 -14.66 -0.05 10.54
CA LYS A 80 -15.83 -0.56 11.28
C LYS A 80 -17.05 -0.74 10.38
N SER A 81 -17.29 0.17 9.43
CA SER A 81 -18.44 0.10 8.52
C SER A 81 -18.31 -1.00 7.47
N GLN A 82 -17.09 -1.28 7.02
CA GLN A 82 -16.85 -2.23 5.91
C GLN A 82 -16.64 -3.67 6.38
N LYS A 83 -16.07 -3.89 7.58
CA LYS A 83 -15.64 -5.23 8.03
C LYS A 83 -16.74 -6.30 8.09
N ALA A 84 -18.03 -5.91 8.13
CA ALA A 84 -19.14 -6.84 8.09
C ALA A 84 -19.24 -7.53 6.70
N ASN A 85 -19.12 -6.76 5.62
CA ASN A 85 -19.35 -7.22 4.25
C ASN A 85 -18.05 -7.45 3.45
N HIS A 86 -16.97 -6.78 3.85
CA HIS A 86 -15.69 -6.76 3.17
C HIS A 86 -14.54 -7.12 4.12
N GLU A 87 -13.38 -7.51 3.56
CA GLU A 87 -12.11 -7.38 4.25
C GLU A 87 -11.69 -5.90 4.15
N ALA A 88 -11.79 -5.15 5.24
CA ALA A 88 -11.33 -3.76 5.28
C ALA A 88 -9.79 -3.73 5.36
N ILE A 89 -9.13 -3.36 4.25
CA ILE A 89 -7.67 -3.31 4.14
C ILE A 89 -7.22 -1.87 4.22
N VAL A 90 -6.51 -1.48 5.28
CA VAL A 90 -5.94 -0.15 5.42
C VAL A 90 -4.49 -0.17 4.96
N THR A 91 -4.18 0.57 3.90
CA THR A 91 -2.79 0.80 3.51
C THR A 91 -2.26 2.03 4.24
N ILE A 92 -1.07 1.95 4.80
CA ILE A 92 -0.44 3.03 5.58
C ILE A 92 0.88 3.40 4.89
N GLN A 93 0.93 4.57 4.24
CA GLN A 93 2.16 5.09 3.59
C GLN A 93 2.46 6.53 4.01
N PHE A 94 3.47 6.69 4.87
CA PHE A 94 3.99 8.00 5.31
C PHE A 94 5.52 8.01 5.24
N GLY A 95 6.14 9.18 5.36
CA GLY A 95 7.59 9.32 5.34
C GLY A 95 8.09 10.62 4.71
N HIS A 96 7.51 11.08 3.58
CA HIS A 96 8.04 12.24 2.86
C HIS A 96 8.03 13.53 3.68
N ASN A 97 6.98 13.72 4.50
CA ASN A 97 6.84 14.89 5.36
C ASN A 97 7.33 14.60 6.77
N ASP A 98 7.15 13.37 7.26
CA ASP A 98 7.63 12.93 8.57
C ASP A 98 9.13 13.10 8.72
N GLN A 99 9.93 12.77 7.69
CA GLN A 99 11.39 12.94 7.74
C GLN A 99 11.84 14.40 7.96
N LYS A 100 10.95 15.36 7.70
CA LYS A 100 11.26 16.80 7.81
C LYS A 100 10.94 17.35 9.19
N THR A 101 10.00 16.72 9.91
CA THR A 101 9.42 17.27 11.14
C THR A 101 9.54 16.34 12.34
N LEU A 102 9.78 15.05 12.14
CA LEU A 102 9.82 14.02 13.18
C LEU A 102 11.20 13.37 13.25
N THR A 103 11.53 12.89 14.44
CA THR A 103 12.61 11.92 14.60
C THR A 103 12.18 10.55 14.05
N LEU A 104 13.15 9.70 13.66
CA LEU A 104 12.85 8.35 13.17
C LEU A 104 12.12 7.48 14.21
N GLN A 105 12.41 7.70 15.51
CA GLN A 105 11.73 7.04 16.60
C GLN A 105 10.25 7.44 16.67
N GLN A 106 9.94 8.74 16.64
CA GLN A 106 8.55 9.23 16.61
C GLN A 106 7.78 8.70 15.39
N TYR A 107 8.39 8.72 14.21
CA TYR A 107 7.81 8.13 13.00
C TYR A 107 7.48 6.63 13.19
N SER A 108 8.41 5.86 13.74
CA SER A 108 8.24 4.43 13.98
C SER A 108 7.13 4.14 15.00
N ASP A 109 7.10 4.89 16.10
CA ASP A 109 6.09 4.74 17.16
C ASP A 109 4.69 5.10 16.66
N ASN A 110 4.59 6.15 15.84
CA ASN A 110 3.33 6.55 15.21
C ASN A 110 2.81 5.48 14.25
N LEU A 111 3.67 4.93 13.38
CA LEU A 111 3.30 3.84 12.49
C LEU A 111 2.87 2.59 13.26
N SER A 112 3.62 2.22 14.31
CA SER A 112 3.29 1.08 15.17
C SER A 112 1.90 1.24 15.80
N THR A 113 1.60 2.43 16.29
CA THR A 113 0.29 2.78 16.85
C THR A 113 -0.82 2.67 15.80
N MET A 114 -0.62 3.25 14.61
CA MET A 114 -1.58 3.16 13.50
C MET A 114 -1.87 1.70 13.13
N VAL A 115 -0.84 0.85 12.99
CA VAL A 115 -1.00 -0.58 12.70
C VAL A 115 -1.80 -1.28 13.80
N GLY A 116 -1.51 -1.02 15.07
CA GLY A 116 -2.23 -1.59 16.20
C GLY A 116 -3.71 -1.21 16.23
N GLU A 117 -4.03 0.03 15.91
CA GLU A 117 -5.41 0.54 15.91
C GLU A 117 -6.25 -0.03 14.76
N VAL A 118 -5.67 -0.22 13.57
CA VAL A 118 -6.35 -0.91 12.46
C VAL A 118 -6.74 -2.33 12.86
N LYS A 119 -5.80 -3.07 13.48
CA LYS A 119 -6.08 -4.42 13.99
C LYS A 119 -7.17 -4.42 15.05
N LYS A 120 -7.10 -3.48 16.00
CA LYS A 120 -8.12 -3.32 17.06
C LYS A 120 -9.51 -2.99 16.49
N ALA A 121 -9.58 -2.23 15.40
CA ALA A 121 -10.83 -1.95 14.70
C ALA A 121 -11.39 -3.15 13.92
N GLY A 122 -10.58 -4.20 13.71
CA GLY A 122 -10.92 -5.41 12.98
C GLY A 122 -10.59 -5.34 11.48
N GLY A 123 -9.66 -4.46 11.09
CA GLY A 123 -9.15 -4.34 9.73
C GLY A 123 -7.81 -5.04 9.53
N THR A 124 -7.43 -5.22 8.26
CA THR A 124 -6.11 -5.70 7.85
C THR A 124 -5.21 -4.51 7.56
N ALA A 125 -4.13 -4.33 8.33
CA ALA A 125 -3.13 -3.31 8.03
C ALA A 125 -2.10 -3.83 7.00
N ILE A 126 -1.76 -2.99 6.03
CA ILE A 126 -0.62 -3.19 5.13
C ILE A 126 0.23 -1.92 5.16
N VAL A 127 1.50 -2.03 5.54
CA VAL A 127 2.44 -0.90 5.49
C VAL A 127 3.00 -0.79 4.07
N ILE A 128 3.00 0.40 3.49
CA ILE A 128 3.67 0.65 2.20
C ILE A 128 4.76 1.66 2.46
N THR A 129 6.00 1.35 2.08
CA THR A 129 7.09 2.32 2.19
C THR A 129 6.86 3.44 1.19
N SER A 130 7.14 4.70 1.56
CA SER A 130 7.01 5.84 0.65
C SER A 130 7.80 5.63 -0.66
N LEU A 131 7.23 6.00 -1.81
CA LEU A 131 7.91 5.90 -3.10
C LEU A 131 9.23 6.69 -3.11
N THR A 132 10.13 6.33 -4.02
CA THR A 132 11.40 7.04 -4.16
C THR A 132 11.20 8.44 -4.75
N ARG A 133 12.00 9.42 -4.29
CA ARG A 133 12.13 10.67 -5.02
C ARG A 133 12.92 10.41 -6.29
N ARG A 134 12.53 11.06 -7.39
CA ARG A 134 13.19 10.91 -8.70
C ARG A 134 14.43 11.80 -8.83
N LYS A 135 15.11 12.07 -7.72
CA LYS A 135 16.31 12.90 -7.66
C LYS A 135 17.53 12.01 -7.79
N PHE A 136 18.43 12.37 -8.70
CA PHE A 136 19.68 11.66 -8.91
C PHE A 136 20.84 12.43 -8.30
N LYS A 137 21.84 11.68 -7.82
CA LYS A 137 23.15 12.12 -7.40
C LYS A 137 24.16 11.08 -7.88
N ASP A 138 25.22 11.54 -8.55
CA ASP A 138 26.30 10.67 -9.03
C ASP A 138 25.81 9.49 -9.91
N GLY A 139 24.85 9.78 -10.80
CA GLY A 139 24.32 8.82 -11.78
C GLY A 139 23.31 7.80 -11.22
N LYS A 140 22.92 7.91 -9.94
CA LYS A 140 21.91 7.06 -9.31
C LYS A 140 20.92 7.87 -8.49
N VAL A 141 19.78 7.28 -8.16
CA VAL A 141 18.80 7.87 -7.26
C VAL A 141 19.43 8.17 -5.89
N ASP A 142 19.20 9.38 -5.40
CA ASP A 142 19.47 9.81 -4.03
C ASP A 142 18.40 9.20 -3.10
N GLU A 143 18.75 8.11 -2.42
CA GLU A 143 17.88 7.34 -1.51
C GLU A 143 17.58 8.08 -0.18
N SER A 144 17.11 9.33 -0.31
CA SER A 144 16.79 10.26 0.79
C SER A 144 15.69 9.81 1.77
N LEU A 145 15.08 8.64 1.53
CA LEU A 145 14.04 8.01 2.35
C LEU A 145 14.45 6.60 2.86
N ALA A 146 15.70 6.19 2.68
CA ALA A 146 16.14 4.84 3.07
C ALA A 146 15.90 4.54 4.55
N LYS A 147 16.11 5.54 5.44
CA LYS A 147 15.88 5.38 6.89
C LYS A 147 14.40 5.17 7.21
N GLU A 148 13.52 5.97 6.62
CA GLU A 148 12.07 5.85 6.79
C GLU A 148 11.55 4.54 6.20
N ARG A 149 12.07 4.11 5.04
CA ARG A 149 11.78 2.79 4.44
C ARG A 149 12.10 1.68 5.43
N ASP A 150 13.33 1.64 5.95
CA ASP A 150 13.80 0.57 6.83
C ASP A 150 13.04 0.56 8.16
N ALA A 151 12.71 1.74 8.70
CA ALA A 151 11.85 1.89 9.88
C ALA A 151 10.44 1.36 9.65
N ALA A 152 9.79 1.71 8.53
CA ALA A 152 8.45 1.23 8.20
C ALA A 152 8.40 -0.30 8.02
N ILE A 153 9.41 -0.89 7.36
CA ILE A 153 9.56 -2.35 7.23
C ILE A 153 9.76 -3.00 8.60
N THR A 154 10.60 -2.40 9.45
CA THR A 154 10.83 -2.89 10.82
C THR A 154 9.54 -2.89 11.64
N VAL A 155 8.74 -1.83 11.57
CA VAL A 155 7.43 -1.75 12.23
C VAL A 155 6.50 -2.83 11.71
N ALA A 156 6.40 -3.02 10.39
CA ALA A 156 5.54 -4.03 9.79
C ALA A 156 5.91 -5.45 10.24
N ASN A 157 7.21 -5.78 10.23
CA ASN A 157 7.73 -7.06 10.68
C ASN A 157 7.45 -7.30 12.18
N LYS A 158 7.73 -6.31 13.05
CA LYS A 158 7.46 -6.41 14.50
C LYS A 158 5.98 -6.61 14.78
N ALA A 159 5.11 -5.93 14.01
CA ALA A 159 3.67 -6.08 14.14
C ALA A 159 3.14 -7.35 13.46
N GLY A 160 3.94 -8.12 12.72
CA GLY A 160 3.47 -9.29 11.97
C GLY A 160 2.42 -8.95 10.90
N VAL A 161 2.54 -7.78 10.27
CA VAL A 161 1.69 -7.36 9.14
C VAL A 161 2.48 -7.39 7.84
N LYS A 162 1.77 -7.48 6.71
CA LYS A 162 2.42 -7.41 5.39
C LYS A 162 2.92 -6.00 5.13
N TYR A 163 4.02 -5.89 4.38
CA TYR A 163 4.47 -4.63 3.80
C TYR A 163 4.70 -4.74 2.30
N LEU A 164 4.55 -3.61 1.61
CA LEU A 164 4.94 -3.44 0.21
C LEU A 164 6.14 -2.48 0.16
N ASP A 165 7.31 -2.96 -0.27
CA ASP A 165 8.51 -2.14 -0.39
C ASP A 165 8.54 -1.39 -1.73
N LEU A 166 7.61 -0.44 -1.84
CA LEU A 166 7.51 0.46 -3.00
C LEU A 166 8.77 1.33 -3.15
N ASN A 167 9.47 1.67 -2.06
CA ASN A 167 10.66 2.52 -2.13
C ASN A 167 11.76 1.81 -2.91
N THR A 168 12.08 0.56 -2.55
CA THR A 168 13.07 -0.24 -3.26
C THR A 168 12.63 -0.53 -4.69
N ALA A 169 11.37 -0.93 -4.91
CA ALA A 169 10.87 -1.25 -6.24
C ALA A 169 10.90 -0.04 -7.19
N SER A 170 10.44 1.12 -6.71
CA SER A 170 10.49 2.36 -7.50
C SER A 170 11.91 2.88 -7.69
N THR A 171 12.80 2.76 -6.71
CA THR A 171 14.23 3.10 -6.86
C THR A 171 14.89 2.26 -7.94
N LYS A 172 14.62 0.95 -7.98
CA LYS A 172 15.12 0.06 -9.04
C LYS A 172 14.64 0.52 -10.42
N TYR A 173 13.33 0.77 -10.57
CA TYR A 173 12.75 1.21 -11.83
C TYR A 173 13.32 2.56 -12.29
N VAL A 174 13.33 3.55 -11.39
CA VAL A 174 13.84 4.90 -11.67
C VAL A 174 15.30 4.87 -12.07
N ASN A 175 16.16 4.10 -11.38
CA ASN A 175 17.56 3.92 -11.77
C ASN A 175 17.71 3.32 -13.18
N ALA A 176 16.84 2.36 -13.55
CA ALA A 176 16.93 1.69 -14.85
C ALA A 176 16.55 2.61 -16.02
N ILE A 177 15.50 3.44 -15.85
CA ILE A 177 15.06 4.36 -16.92
C ILE A 177 15.90 5.64 -17.02
N GLY A 178 16.68 5.96 -15.98
CA GLY A 178 17.52 7.15 -15.90
C GLY A 178 16.76 8.44 -15.58
N GLN A 179 17.50 9.50 -15.25
CA GLN A 179 16.92 10.77 -14.77
C GLN A 179 16.00 11.44 -15.79
N GLU A 180 16.39 11.47 -17.07
CA GLU A 180 15.62 12.10 -18.13
C GLU A 180 14.19 11.50 -18.23
N ASN A 181 14.08 10.18 -18.25
CA ASN A 181 12.78 9.51 -18.29
C ASN A 181 12.05 9.61 -16.96
N ALA A 182 12.75 9.57 -15.83
CA ALA A 182 12.13 9.75 -14.53
C ALA A 182 11.49 11.15 -14.37
N ASP A 183 12.13 12.18 -14.91
CA ASP A 183 11.60 13.55 -14.86
C ASP A 183 10.31 13.72 -15.68
N LYS A 184 10.05 12.86 -16.67
CA LYS A 184 8.75 12.80 -17.39
C LYS A 184 7.58 12.36 -16.52
N TYR A 185 7.81 11.93 -15.27
CA TYR A 185 6.76 11.63 -14.29
C TYR A 185 6.48 12.76 -13.30
N ASN A 186 7.16 13.89 -13.40
CA ASN A 186 6.96 15.00 -12.48
C ASN A 186 5.66 15.75 -12.81
N GLU A 187 4.82 16.00 -11.81
CA GLU A 187 3.60 16.83 -11.97
C GLU A 187 3.97 18.26 -12.39
N ILE A 188 5.03 18.81 -11.78
CA ILE A 188 5.58 20.13 -12.08
C ILE A 188 7.06 19.95 -12.39
N GLU A 189 7.58 20.67 -13.39
CA GLU A 189 9.00 20.63 -13.73
C GLU A 189 9.88 20.93 -12.49
N GLY A 190 10.89 20.09 -12.25
CA GLY A 190 11.75 20.17 -11.07
C GLY A 190 11.18 19.53 -9.79
N ASP A 191 9.87 19.28 -9.71
CA ASP A 191 9.26 18.55 -8.59
C ASP A 191 9.42 17.04 -8.76
N ARG A 192 10.44 16.50 -8.13
CA ARG A 192 10.79 15.07 -8.18
C ARG A 192 10.11 14.23 -7.10
N THR A 193 9.03 14.75 -6.49
CA THR A 193 8.21 14.02 -5.52
C THR A 193 6.85 13.69 -6.12
N HIS A 194 6.09 14.70 -6.54
CA HIS A 194 4.70 14.51 -6.98
C HIS A 194 4.61 13.97 -8.40
N LEU A 195 3.67 13.04 -8.62
CA LEU A 195 3.52 12.31 -9.88
C LEU A 195 2.52 13.03 -10.78
N ASN A 196 2.84 13.14 -12.08
CA ASN A 196 1.86 13.45 -13.12
C ASN A 196 0.96 12.25 -13.44
N PHE A 197 0.05 12.40 -14.40
CA PHE A 197 -0.88 11.34 -14.80
C PHE A 197 -0.16 10.00 -15.11
N SER A 198 0.84 9.99 -15.99
CA SER A 198 1.61 8.79 -16.31
C SER A 198 2.33 8.22 -15.09
N GLY A 199 2.92 9.08 -14.26
CA GLY A 199 3.56 8.67 -13.01
C GLY A 199 2.59 7.97 -12.06
N LYS A 200 1.35 8.47 -11.93
CA LYS A 200 0.31 7.87 -11.09
C LYS A 200 -0.01 6.44 -11.57
N LEU A 201 -0.15 6.24 -12.88
CA LEU A 201 -0.43 4.92 -13.46
C LEU A 201 0.74 3.94 -13.28
N VAL A 202 1.96 4.38 -13.60
CA VAL A 202 3.17 3.54 -13.51
C VAL A 202 3.46 3.14 -12.07
N PHE A 203 3.50 4.10 -11.14
CA PHE A 203 3.74 3.80 -9.72
C PHE A 203 2.57 3.05 -9.08
N GLY A 204 1.32 3.34 -9.52
CA GLY A 204 0.15 2.56 -9.14
C GLY A 204 0.24 1.09 -9.56
N ARG A 205 0.78 0.82 -10.77
CA ARG A 205 1.04 -0.56 -11.21
C ARG A 205 2.11 -1.25 -10.37
N ILE A 206 3.19 -0.56 -10.00
CA ILE A 206 4.21 -1.11 -9.08
C ILE A 206 3.55 -1.53 -7.76
N VAL A 207 2.71 -0.67 -7.17
CA VAL A 207 2.00 -1.00 -5.93
C VAL A 207 1.06 -2.18 -6.11
N ALA A 208 0.29 -2.22 -7.19
CA ALA A 208 -0.64 -3.29 -7.46
C ALA A 208 0.07 -4.65 -7.72
N ASP A 209 1.26 -4.64 -8.33
CA ASP A 209 2.09 -5.84 -8.51
C ASP A 209 2.66 -6.34 -7.18
N LEU A 210 3.21 -5.43 -6.36
CA LEU A 210 3.67 -5.75 -5.01
C LEU A 210 2.52 -6.30 -4.14
N LEU A 211 1.33 -5.70 -4.26
CA LEU A 211 0.14 -6.15 -3.52
C LEU A 211 -0.21 -7.58 -3.88
N VAL A 212 -0.30 -7.91 -5.18
CA VAL A 212 -0.61 -9.27 -5.64
C VAL A 212 0.50 -10.26 -5.29
N GLU A 213 1.76 -9.85 -5.29
CA GLU A 213 2.87 -10.68 -4.83
C GLU A 213 2.72 -11.05 -3.34
N LYS A 214 2.39 -10.08 -2.48
CA LYS A 214 2.25 -10.29 -1.03
C LYS A 214 0.90 -10.86 -0.59
N ARG A 215 -0.14 -10.66 -1.40
CA ARG A 215 -1.52 -11.12 -1.21
C ARG A 215 -2.07 -11.70 -2.53
N PRO A 216 -1.61 -12.91 -2.94
CA PRO A 216 -2.08 -13.55 -4.17
C PRO A 216 -3.59 -13.80 -4.20
N ASP A 217 -4.21 -13.93 -3.03
CA ASP A 217 -5.66 -14.07 -2.85
C ASP A 217 -6.44 -12.84 -3.36
N LEU A 218 -5.81 -11.67 -3.44
CA LEU A 218 -6.40 -10.44 -3.96
C LEU A 218 -6.33 -10.33 -5.50
N ALA A 219 -5.57 -11.20 -6.19
CA ALA A 219 -5.32 -11.09 -7.62
C ALA A 219 -6.60 -10.98 -8.46
N ARG A 220 -7.67 -11.70 -8.09
CA ARG A 220 -8.96 -11.65 -8.80
C ARG A 220 -9.67 -10.29 -8.72
N TYR A 221 -9.35 -9.48 -7.71
CA TYR A 221 -9.93 -8.16 -7.49
C TYR A 221 -9.08 -7.04 -8.08
N ILE A 222 -7.90 -7.33 -8.62
CA ILE A 222 -7.00 -6.33 -9.18
C ILE A 222 -6.95 -6.51 -10.71
N SER A 223 -7.08 -5.41 -11.44
CA SER A 223 -6.93 -5.40 -12.89
C SER A 223 -5.49 -5.65 -13.27
N THR A 224 -5.31 -6.44 -14.33
CA THR A 224 -3.99 -6.79 -14.86
C THR A 224 -3.63 -5.82 -15.98
N ASN A 225 -2.41 -5.29 -15.96
CA ASN A 225 -1.78 -4.72 -17.15
C ASN A 225 -0.42 -5.40 -17.33
N LYS A 226 -0.40 -6.57 -17.99
CA LYS A 226 0.81 -7.38 -18.14
C LYS A 226 1.90 -6.65 -18.91
N LYS A 227 1.52 -5.80 -19.88
CA LYS A 227 2.47 -5.08 -20.72
C LYS A 227 3.18 -3.98 -19.93
N LEU A 228 2.43 -3.17 -19.19
CA LEU A 228 3.01 -2.18 -18.27
C LEU A 228 3.88 -2.85 -17.19
N SER A 229 3.39 -3.92 -16.55
CA SER A 229 4.19 -4.67 -15.57
C SER A 229 5.50 -5.20 -16.16
N GLN A 230 5.49 -5.65 -17.42
CA GLN A 230 6.68 -6.14 -18.11
C GLN A 230 7.67 -5.01 -18.42
N LEU A 231 7.21 -3.86 -18.92
CA LEU A 231 8.06 -2.69 -19.17
C LEU A 231 8.75 -2.21 -17.89
N ILE A 232 8.00 -2.12 -16.78
CA ILE A 232 8.54 -1.76 -15.47
C ILE A 232 9.63 -2.75 -15.03
N LYS A 233 9.36 -4.06 -15.19
CA LYS A 233 10.30 -5.12 -14.82
C LYS A 233 11.60 -5.08 -15.64
N ASP A 234 11.48 -4.77 -16.92
CA ASP A 234 12.59 -4.67 -17.87
C ASP A 234 13.34 -3.34 -17.77
N GLY A 235 12.86 -2.40 -16.95
CA GLY A 235 13.49 -1.09 -16.77
C GLY A 235 13.31 -0.18 -17.97
N VAL A 236 12.20 -0.35 -18.71
CA VAL A 236 11.86 0.45 -19.88
C VAL A 236 10.86 1.53 -19.48
N TYR A 237 11.09 2.75 -19.95
CA TYR A 237 10.15 3.86 -19.73
C TYR A 237 8.75 3.51 -20.24
N ALA A 238 7.75 3.84 -19.43
CA ALA A 238 6.34 3.56 -19.66
C ALA A 238 5.49 4.82 -19.46
N THR A 239 4.37 4.94 -20.18
CA THR A 239 3.37 6.01 -19.99
C THR A 239 2.23 5.58 -19.07
N GLY A 240 2.06 4.28 -18.84
CA GLY A 240 0.97 3.72 -18.04
C GLY A 240 -0.28 3.34 -18.84
N GLU A 241 -0.31 3.67 -20.13
CA GLU A 241 -1.46 3.48 -21.04
C GLU A 241 -1.24 2.35 -22.06
N GLU A 242 -0.30 1.42 -21.81
CA GLU A 242 0.14 0.39 -22.76
C GLU A 242 -0.82 -0.76 -23.02
#